data_AF-A0A520TGC5-F1
#
_entry.id   AF-A0A520TGC5-F1
#
_cell.length_a   1.000
_cell.length_b   1.000
_cell.length_c   1.000
_cell.angle_alpha   90.00
_cell.angle_beta   90.00
_cell.angle_gamma   90.00
#
_symmetry.space_group_name_H-M   'P 1'
#
loop_
_entity.id
_entity.type
_entity.pdbx_description
1 polymer ?
#
loop_
_entity_poly.entity_id
_entity_poly.type
_entity_poly.pdbx_seq_one_letter_code
_entity_poly.pdbx_strand_id
1 'polypeptide(L)'
;MLQRVILPMDEFIATPDLHPEQQPLAYLRTRSMHVVRTLAEDPRTQRVFDIVMHKAEMVDDMLPIRDRHLEAIQGCIQTIETDFQAAIDKGELPTNTNARQAAIGLHALIDGLFANFVLSPNLFNLMEQAEFTIDNYLNGLANRK
;
A
#
# COMPACT_ATOMS: atom_id res chain seq x y z
N MET A 1 -20.08 18.87 2.97
CA MET A 1 -18.88 19.06 2.11
C MET A 1 -17.77 17.99 2.30
N LEU A 2 -17.95 16.98 3.17
CA LEU A 2 -17.02 15.84 3.34
C LEU A 2 -17.43 14.55 2.59
N GLN A 3 -18.33 14.64 1.61
CA GLN A 3 -18.92 13.47 0.93
C GLN A 3 -18.07 12.87 -0.20
N ARG A 4 -16.84 13.38 -0.45
CA ARG A 4 -16.02 12.96 -1.60
C ARG A 4 -14.53 12.89 -1.30
N VAL A 5 -14.16 12.38 -0.14
CA VAL A 5 -12.83 11.77 0.02
C VAL A 5 -13.01 10.28 -0.25
N ILE A 6 -13.22 9.96 -1.52
CA ILE A 6 -12.82 8.66 -2.05
C ILE A 6 -11.29 8.71 -1.95
N LEU A 7 -10.69 7.75 -1.24
CA LEU A 7 -9.23 7.64 -1.22
C LEU A 7 -8.78 7.58 -2.69
N PRO A 8 -7.93 8.49 -3.18
CA PRO A 8 -7.61 8.64 -4.61
C PRO A 8 -6.85 7.47 -5.24
N MET A 9 -6.85 6.30 -4.59
CA MET A 9 -5.98 5.17 -4.87
C MET A 9 -6.68 4.02 -5.59
N ASP A 10 -7.95 4.20 -5.96
CA ASP A 10 -8.80 3.15 -6.54
C ASP A 10 -8.52 2.91 -8.05
N GLU A 11 -7.72 3.74 -8.70
CA GLU A 11 -7.35 3.56 -10.12
C GLU A 11 -5.92 3.01 -10.27
N PHE A 12 -5.82 1.68 -10.25
CA PHE A 12 -4.67 0.97 -10.81
C PHE A 12 -4.96 0.60 -12.27
N ILE A 13 -4.16 1.11 -13.20
CA ILE A 13 -4.21 0.69 -14.60
C ILE A 13 -3.32 -0.56 -14.72
N ALA A 14 -3.94 -1.70 -15.02
CA ALA A 14 -3.23 -2.95 -15.24
C ALA A 14 -2.12 -2.78 -16.30
N THR A 15 -0.93 -3.25 -15.98
CA THR A 15 0.17 -3.29 -16.96
C THR A 15 -0.10 -4.44 -17.94
N PRO A 16 -0.14 -4.21 -19.27
CA PRO A 16 -0.59 -5.21 -20.24
C PRO A 16 0.17 -6.55 -20.18
N ASP A 17 1.46 -6.51 -19.84
CA ASP A 17 2.32 -7.69 -19.81
C ASP A 17 2.38 -8.40 -18.44
N LEU A 18 1.72 -7.86 -17.42
CA LEU A 18 1.66 -8.45 -16.08
C LEU A 18 0.31 -9.11 -15.87
N HIS A 19 0.30 -10.44 -15.94
CA HIS A 19 -0.85 -11.24 -15.62
C HIS A 19 -0.82 -11.62 -14.13
N PRO A 20 -1.76 -11.15 -13.30
CA PRO A 20 -1.79 -11.44 -11.86
C PRO A 20 -1.81 -12.94 -11.55
N GLU A 21 -2.34 -13.75 -12.46
CA GLU A 21 -2.43 -15.21 -12.30
C GLU A 21 -1.13 -15.96 -12.63
N GLN A 22 -0.21 -15.30 -13.35
CA GLN A 22 1.06 -15.90 -13.78
C GLN A 22 2.24 -15.38 -12.99
N GLN A 23 2.21 -14.11 -12.58
CA GLN A 23 3.29 -13.44 -11.85
C GLN A 23 2.74 -12.62 -10.65
N PRO A 24 2.09 -13.25 -9.65
CA PRO A 24 1.45 -12.56 -8.53
C PRO A 24 2.35 -11.55 -7.79
N LEU A 25 3.60 -11.92 -7.46
CA LEU A 25 4.52 -11.01 -6.75
C LEU A 25 4.93 -9.81 -7.60
N ALA A 26 5.20 -10.01 -8.89
CA ALA A 26 5.57 -8.91 -9.79
C ALA A 26 4.38 -7.95 -10.00
N TYR A 27 3.17 -8.50 -10.07
CA TYR A 27 1.94 -7.72 -10.14
C TYR A 27 1.69 -6.93 -8.85
N LEU A 28 1.90 -7.54 -7.68
CA LEU A 28 1.81 -6.87 -6.38
C LEU A 28 2.83 -5.72 -6.28
N ARG A 29 4.11 -5.97 -6.59
CA ARG A 29 5.16 -4.94 -6.64
C ARG A 29 4.74 -3.77 -7.52
N THR A 30 4.24 -4.05 -8.72
CA THR A 30 3.86 -3.04 -9.69
C THR A 30 2.70 -2.17 -9.20
N ARG A 31 1.69 -2.79 -8.57
CA ARG A 31 0.60 -2.05 -7.93
C ARG A 31 1.08 -1.18 -6.77
N SER A 32 1.93 -1.72 -5.90
CA SER A 32 2.51 -0.94 -4.79
C SER A 32 3.28 0.27 -5.30
N MET A 33 4.11 0.10 -6.35
CA MET A 33 4.86 1.20 -6.95
C MET A 33 3.97 2.22 -7.66
N HIS A 34 2.86 1.78 -8.27
CA HIS A 34 1.87 2.69 -8.85
C HIS A 34 1.25 3.59 -7.78
N VAL A 35 0.83 3.00 -6.67
CA VAL A 35 0.29 3.70 -5.50
C VAL A 35 1.30 4.72 -4.95
N VAL A 36 2.56 4.34 -4.81
CA VAL A 36 3.63 5.27 -4.40
C VAL A 36 3.78 6.43 -5.39
N ARG A 37 3.81 6.13 -6.70
CA ARG A 37 3.93 7.14 -7.76
C ARG A 37 2.78 8.15 -7.72
N THR A 38 1.55 7.68 -7.55
CA THR A 38 0.38 8.56 -7.43
C THR A 38 0.55 9.55 -6.28
N LEU A 39 1.01 9.10 -5.11
CA LEU A 39 1.29 10.02 -3.99
C LEU A 39 2.45 10.98 -4.32
N ALA A 40 3.51 10.51 -4.97
CA ALA A 40 4.66 11.34 -5.31
C ALA A 40 4.31 12.45 -6.32
N GLU A 41 3.40 12.17 -7.26
CA GLU A 41 3.13 13.04 -8.41
C GLU A 41 1.87 13.92 -8.26
N ASP A 42 0.90 13.54 -7.43
CA ASP A 42 -0.36 14.28 -7.28
C ASP A 42 -0.43 15.10 -5.97
N PRO A 43 -0.31 16.45 -6.04
CA PRO A 43 -0.43 17.32 -4.87
C PRO A 43 -1.80 17.24 -4.18
N ARG A 44 -2.86 16.84 -4.89
CA ARG A 44 -4.17 16.63 -4.27
C ARG A 44 -4.15 15.41 -3.37
N THR A 45 -3.59 14.30 -3.86
CA THR A 45 -3.39 13.07 -3.07
C THR A 45 -2.51 13.34 -1.86
N GLN A 46 -1.38 14.06 -2.02
CA GLN A 46 -0.52 14.46 -0.90
C GLN A 46 -1.28 15.23 0.19
N ARG A 47 -2.09 16.23 -0.20
CA ARG A 47 -2.90 17.00 0.77
C ARG A 47 -3.91 16.14 1.51
N VAL A 48 -4.54 15.18 0.83
CA VAL A 48 -5.50 14.26 1.47
C VAL A 48 -4.79 13.39 2.51
N PHE A 49 -3.65 12.78 2.15
CA PHE A 49 -2.87 11.95 3.07
C PHE A 49 -2.31 12.76 4.24
N ASP A 50 -1.78 13.97 4.01
CA ASP A 50 -1.32 14.86 5.08
C ASP A 50 -2.44 15.19 6.09
N ILE A 51 -3.64 15.49 5.60
CA ILE A 51 -4.79 15.74 6.49
C ILE A 51 -5.13 14.50 7.31
N VAL A 52 -5.28 13.34 6.66
CA VAL A 52 -5.72 12.11 7.33
C VAL A 52 -4.67 11.59 8.32
N MET A 53 -3.38 11.71 7.99
CA MET A 53 -2.29 11.15 8.80
C MET A 53 -1.81 12.08 9.92
N HIS A 54 -1.88 13.41 9.75
CA HIS A 54 -1.26 14.34 10.70
C HIS A 54 -2.16 15.42 11.28
N LYS A 55 -3.32 15.70 10.65
CA LYS A 55 -4.17 16.84 11.04
C LYS A 55 -5.56 16.43 11.50
N ALA A 56 -5.91 15.16 11.38
CA ALA A 56 -7.20 14.63 11.80
C ALA A 56 -7.09 14.07 13.23
N GLU A 57 -7.70 14.78 14.18
CA GLU A 57 -7.95 14.23 15.51
C GLU A 57 -9.20 13.34 15.44
N MET A 58 -9.04 12.04 15.67
CA MET A 58 -10.12 11.05 15.57
C MET A 58 -10.98 11.02 16.85
N VAL A 59 -11.61 12.14 17.19
CA VAL A 59 -12.44 12.32 18.39
C VAL A 59 -13.90 12.65 18.04
N ASP A 60 -14.82 12.35 18.97
CA ASP A 60 -16.25 12.70 18.93
C ASP A 60 -16.90 12.57 17.53
N ASP A 61 -17.11 13.70 16.83
CA ASP A 61 -17.80 13.77 15.55
C ASP A 61 -17.03 13.13 14.37
N MET A 62 -15.75 12.77 14.57
CA MET A 62 -14.89 12.15 13.55
C MET A 62 -14.96 10.62 13.53
N LEU A 63 -15.72 9.99 14.44
CA LEU A 63 -15.86 8.53 14.51
C LEU A 63 -16.30 7.88 13.17
N PRO A 64 -17.27 8.42 12.41
CA PRO A 64 -17.64 7.83 11.11
C PRO A 64 -16.52 7.89 10.07
N ILE A 65 -15.66 8.92 10.14
CA ILE A 65 -14.51 9.05 9.24
C ILE A 65 -13.42 8.04 9.62
N ARG A 66 -13.18 7.87 10.92
CA ARG A 66 -12.29 6.82 11.45
C ARG A 66 -12.74 5.43 10.99
N ASP A 67 -14.03 5.11 11.13
CA ASP A 67 -14.55 3.79 10.78
C ASP A 67 -14.42 3.53 9.27
N ARG A 68 -14.71 4.53 8.42
CA ARG A 68 -14.45 4.46 6.97
C ARG A 68 -12.96 4.26 6.65
N HIS A 69 -12.06 4.90 7.40
CA HIS A 69 -10.62 4.72 7.22
C HIS A 69 -10.19 3.30 7.61
N LEU A 70 -10.72 2.76 8.70
CA LEU A 70 -10.48 1.37 9.11
C LEU A 70 -11.00 0.37 8.08
N GLU A 71 -12.19 0.58 7.53
CA GLU A 71 -12.74 -0.24 6.44
C GLU A 71 -11.82 -0.22 5.21
N ALA A 72 -11.31 0.96 4.83
CA ALA A 72 -10.38 1.08 3.71
C ALA A 72 -9.06 0.35 3.96
N ILE A 73 -8.48 0.46 5.17
CA ILE A 73 -7.28 -0.29 5.56
C ILE A 73 -7.54 -1.79 5.50
N GLN A 74 -8.68 -2.26 6.05
CA GLN A 74 -9.04 -3.67 6.05
C GLN A 74 -9.19 -4.22 4.62
N GLY A 75 -9.87 -3.50 3.74
CA GLY A 75 -10.02 -3.86 2.34
C GLY A 75 -8.69 -3.87 1.57
N CYS A 76 -7.81 -2.89 1.85
CA CYS A 76 -6.47 -2.85 1.29
C CYS A 76 -5.65 -4.08 1.70
N ILE A 77 -5.60 -4.39 3.01
CA ILE A 77 -4.88 -5.56 3.52
C ILE A 77 -5.45 -6.86 2.94
N GLN A 78 -6.78 -6.98 2.84
CA GLN A 78 -7.42 -8.16 2.26
C GLN A 78 -7.06 -8.35 0.77
N THR A 79 -6.95 -7.26 0.02
CA THR A 79 -6.52 -7.30 -1.38
C THR A 79 -5.08 -7.80 -1.48
N ILE A 80 -4.16 -7.18 -0.72
CA ILE A 80 -2.75 -7.58 -0.68
C ILE A 80 -2.58 -9.03 -0.21
N GLU A 81 -3.37 -9.47 0.76
CA GLU A 81 -3.38 -10.85 1.27
C GLU A 81 -3.76 -11.86 0.17
N THR A 82 -4.75 -11.52 -0.65
CA THR A 82 -5.15 -12.36 -1.81
C THR A 82 -3.99 -12.54 -2.79
N ASP A 83 -3.22 -11.47 -3.02
CA ASP A 83 -2.06 -11.52 -3.91
C ASP A 83 -0.91 -12.35 -3.34
N PHE A 84 -0.66 -12.22 -2.03
CA PHE A 84 0.32 -13.06 -1.35
C PHE A 84 -0.09 -14.52 -1.34
N GLN A 85 -1.38 -14.83 -1.18
CA GLN A 85 -1.87 -16.20 -1.29
C GLN A 85 -1.66 -16.76 -2.70
N ALA A 86 -1.96 -15.98 -3.74
CA ALA A 86 -1.70 -16.39 -5.13
C ALA A 86 -0.21 -16.64 -5.40
N ALA A 87 0.69 -15.81 -4.83
CA ALA A 87 2.13 -16.03 -4.90
C ALA A 87 2.58 -17.33 -4.22
N ILE A 88 2.01 -17.66 -3.06
CA ILE A 88 2.26 -18.94 -2.37
C ILE A 88 1.78 -20.11 -3.22
N ASP A 89 0.56 -20.02 -3.75
CA ASP A 89 -0.06 -21.09 -4.57
C ASP A 89 0.72 -21.32 -5.88
N LYS A 90 1.39 -20.29 -6.40
CA LYS A 90 2.33 -20.40 -7.53
C LYS A 90 3.75 -20.83 -7.17
N GLY A 91 4.08 -20.94 -5.89
CA GLY A 91 5.42 -21.28 -5.44
C GLY A 91 6.44 -20.15 -5.63
N GLU A 92 5.98 -18.90 -5.79
CA GLU A 92 6.84 -17.71 -5.77
C GLU A 92 7.27 -17.35 -4.33
N LEU A 93 6.53 -17.84 -3.34
CA LEU A 93 6.84 -17.72 -1.91
C LEU A 93 6.91 -19.09 -1.24
N PRO A 94 7.67 -19.23 -0.13
CA PRO A 94 7.65 -20.42 0.71
C PRO A 94 6.24 -20.78 1.17
N THR A 95 5.90 -22.08 1.18
CA THR A 95 4.56 -22.59 1.55
C THR A 95 4.17 -22.33 3.00
N ASN A 96 5.15 -22.05 3.87
CA ASN A 96 4.94 -21.67 5.27
C ASN A 96 4.76 -20.16 5.47
N THR A 97 4.77 -19.36 4.39
CA THR A 97 4.53 -17.92 4.47
C THR A 97 3.09 -17.66 4.92
N ASN A 98 2.94 -16.81 5.94
CA ASN A 98 1.61 -16.36 6.37
C ASN A 98 1.20 -15.14 5.54
N ALA A 99 0.27 -15.33 4.59
CA ALA A 99 -0.19 -14.30 3.67
C ALA A 99 -0.73 -13.05 4.39
N ARG A 100 -1.48 -13.23 5.48
CA ARG A 100 -2.03 -12.12 6.28
C ARG A 100 -0.91 -11.28 6.92
N GLN A 101 0.08 -11.93 7.53
CA GLN A 101 1.21 -11.23 8.15
C GLN A 101 2.05 -10.50 7.09
N ALA A 102 2.26 -11.11 5.92
CA ALA A 102 2.93 -10.48 4.80
C ALA A 102 2.15 -9.23 4.30
N ALA A 103 0.83 -9.33 4.20
CA ALA A 103 -0.03 -8.22 3.79
C ALA A 103 0.00 -7.04 4.76
N ILE A 104 -0.14 -7.32 6.05
CA ILE A 104 -0.04 -6.30 7.10
C ILE A 104 1.34 -5.63 7.06
N GLY A 105 2.41 -6.40 6.90
CA GLY A 105 3.77 -5.86 6.88
C GLY A 105 4.03 -4.97 5.65
N LEU A 106 3.60 -5.38 4.45
CA LEU A 106 3.72 -4.54 3.26
C LEU A 106 2.91 -3.25 3.39
N HIS A 107 1.66 -3.35 3.88
CA HIS A 107 0.82 -2.17 4.12
C HIS A 107 1.47 -1.21 5.11
N ALA A 108 1.93 -1.70 6.27
CA ALA A 108 2.58 -0.87 7.29
C ALA A 108 3.86 -0.20 6.79
N LEU A 109 4.64 -0.89 5.95
CA LEU A 109 5.84 -0.32 5.32
C LEU A 109 5.48 0.86 4.40
N ILE A 110 4.51 0.67 3.51
CA ILE A 110 4.08 1.72 2.56
C ILE A 110 3.41 2.88 3.29
N ASP A 111 2.53 2.59 4.26
CA ASP A 111 1.85 3.59 5.08
C ASP A 111 2.86 4.47 5.83
N GLY A 112 3.91 3.86 6.40
CA GLY A 112 5.02 4.59 7.04
C GLY A 112 5.81 5.47 6.08
N LEU A 113 6.06 5.03 4.83
CA LEU A 113 6.69 5.88 3.82
C LEU A 113 5.81 7.08 3.50
N PHE A 114 4.49 6.86 3.39
CA PHE A 114 3.53 7.90 3.04
C PHE A 114 3.43 8.95 4.14
N ALA A 115 3.28 8.52 5.39
CA ALA A 115 3.24 9.41 6.54
C ALA A 115 4.49 10.29 6.61
N ASN A 116 5.69 9.70 6.52
CA ASN A 116 6.93 10.48 6.58
C ASN A 116 7.09 11.43 5.38
N PHE A 117 6.73 10.99 4.18
CA PHE A 117 6.84 11.83 2.98
C PHE A 117 5.90 13.03 3.03
N VAL A 118 4.62 12.84 3.36
CA VAL A 118 3.68 13.97 3.36
C VAL A 118 3.90 14.92 4.54
N LEU A 119 4.53 14.44 5.63
CA LEU A 119 4.98 15.28 6.74
C LEU A 119 6.22 16.12 6.36
N SER A 120 7.18 15.53 5.63
CA SER A 120 8.42 16.19 5.22
C SER A 120 8.87 15.69 3.85
N PRO A 121 8.39 16.30 2.75
CA PRO A 121 8.67 15.82 1.39
C PRO A 121 10.16 15.85 0.98
N ASN A 122 10.98 16.60 1.70
CA ASN A 122 12.42 16.72 1.47
C ASN A 122 13.26 15.74 2.33
N LEU A 123 12.62 14.92 3.17
CA LEU A 123 13.33 13.99 4.06
C LEU A 123 14.06 12.89 3.29
N PHE A 124 13.46 12.40 2.20
CA PHE A 124 14.01 11.41 1.28
C PHE A 124 13.29 11.45 -0.07
N ASN A 125 13.88 10.86 -1.11
CA ASN A 125 13.19 10.62 -2.38
C ASN A 125 12.22 9.44 -2.21
N LEU A 126 10.90 9.71 -2.25
CA LEU A 126 9.87 8.70 -2.03
C LEU A 126 9.95 7.52 -3.01
N MET A 127 10.22 7.79 -4.29
CA MET A 127 10.25 6.74 -5.31
C MET A 127 11.43 5.79 -5.11
N GLU A 128 12.62 6.35 -4.90
CA GLU A 128 13.84 5.57 -4.64
C GLU A 128 13.71 4.75 -3.35
N GLN A 129 13.18 5.37 -2.29
CA GLN A 129 13.03 4.69 -1.00
C GLN A 129 11.96 3.58 -1.06
N ALA A 130 10.86 3.80 -1.76
CA ALA A 130 9.82 2.79 -1.94
C ALA A 130 10.32 1.60 -2.76
N GLU A 131 11.01 1.84 -3.87
CA GLU A 131 11.62 0.77 -4.67
C GLU A 131 12.56 -0.08 -3.81
N PHE A 132 13.48 0.56 -3.08
CA PHE A 132 14.42 -0.14 -2.21
C PHE A 132 13.70 -0.98 -1.14
N THR A 133 12.71 -0.41 -0.44
CA THR A 133 12.08 -1.07 0.70
C THR A 133 11.08 -2.14 0.30
N ILE A 134 10.27 -1.91 -0.74
CA ILE A 134 9.32 -2.91 -1.26
C ILE A 134 10.08 -4.10 -1.83
N ASP A 135 11.14 -3.87 -2.61
CA ASP A 135 11.91 -4.96 -3.21
C ASP A 135 12.57 -5.82 -2.14
N ASN A 136 13.19 -5.19 -1.14
CA ASN A 136 13.79 -5.93 -0.03
C ASN A 136 12.75 -6.68 0.81
N TYR A 137 11.55 -6.12 0.99
CA TYR A 137 10.47 -6.80 1.70
C TYR A 137 10.02 -8.07 0.96
N LEU A 138 9.73 -7.96 -0.34
CA LEU A 138 9.30 -9.09 -1.16
C LEU A 138 10.40 -10.15 -1.31
N ASN A 139 11.65 -9.72 -1.55
CA ASN A 139 12.80 -10.62 -1.62
C ASN A 139 13.05 -11.33 -0.28
N GLY A 140 12.89 -10.62 0.84
CA GLY A 140 13.03 -11.19 2.18
C GLY A 140 12.00 -12.28 2.46
N LEU A 141 10.75 -12.08 2.02
CA LEU A 141 9.70 -13.10 2.10
C LEU A 141 10.02 -14.31 1.23
N ALA A 142 10.43 -14.09 -0.03
CA ALA A 142 10.73 -15.16 -0.98
C ALA A 142 11.91 -16.05 -0.55
N ASN A 143 12.87 -15.50 0.20
CA ASN A 143 14.08 -16.21 0.64
C ASN A 143 14.06 -16.65 2.11
N ARG A 144 12.91 -16.51 2.79
CA ARG A 144 12.77 -16.91 4.20
C ARG A 144 12.85 -18.44 4.30
N LYS A 145 13.84 -18.94 5.04
CA LYS A 145 14.00 -20.37 5.34
C LYS A 145 13.07 -20.82 6.47
#